data_AF-A0A9D0BV98-F1
#
_entry.id   AF-A0A9D0BV98-F1
#
_cell.length_a   1.000
_cell.length_b   1.000
_cell.length_c   1.000
_cell.angle_alpha   90.00
_cell.angle_beta   90.00
_cell.angle_gamma   90.00
#
_symmetry.space_group_name_H-M   'P 1'
#
loop_
_entity.id
_entity.type
_entity.pdbx_description
1 polymer ?
#
loop_
_entity_poly.entity_id
_entity_poly.type
_entity_poly.pdbx_seq_one_letter_code
_entity_poly.pdbx_strand_id
1 'polypeptide(L)'
;MAKYQRGLDLFHQRKYRDALAVFEALLATDTNNDYSDNAQYWIGECYFAMGRYKEAILAFEKVFTFRYSNKNDYAQFKIGQCYFMLGDKQRARQEFQQFIDNYQKSELIPRAQGYLAQL
;
A
#
# COMPACT_ATOMS: atom_id res chain seq x y z
N MET A 1 -4.41 0.93 19.28
CA MET A 1 -5.76 1.34 18.80
C MET A 1 -5.90 2.84 18.54
N ALA A 2 -5.86 3.71 19.57
CA ALA A 2 -6.20 5.13 19.40
C ALA A 2 -5.35 5.89 18.37
N LYS A 3 -4.02 5.65 18.32
CA LYS A 3 -3.13 6.26 17.31
C LYS A 3 -3.42 5.76 15.89
N TYR A 4 -3.68 4.46 15.72
CA TYR A 4 -4.02 3.88 14.42
C TYR A 4 -5.33 4.47 13.88
N GLN A 5 -6.38 4.54 14.70
CA GLN A 5 -7.65 5.15 14.31
C GLN A 5 -7.47 6.63 13.95
N ARG A 6 -6.70 7.39 14.74
CA ARG A 6 -6.38 8.78 14.41
C ARG A 6 -5.68 8.94 13.06
N GLY A 7 -4.77 8.03 12.72
CA GLY A 7 -4.12 8.01 11.40
C GLY A 7 -5.13 7.82 10.27
N LEU A 8 -6.08 6.88 10.43
CA LEU A 8 -7.16 6.65 9.47
C LEU A 8 -8.08 7.87 9.33
N ASP A 9 -8.47 8.48 10.45
CA ASP A 9 -9.35 9.65 10.43
C ASP A 9 -8.70 10.84 9.70
N LEU A 10 -7.40 11.05 9.93
CA LEU A 10 -6.62 12.06 9.20
C LEU A 10 -6.53 11.74 7.71
N PHE A 11 -6.30 10.46 7.36
CA PHE A 11 -6.28 10.03 5.97
C PHE A 11 -7.62 10.29 5.27
N HIS A 12 -8.75 9.94 5.90
CA HIS A 12 -10.08 10.19 5.36
C HIS A 12 -10.41 11.68 5.24
N GLN A 13 -9.85 12.52 6.12
CA GLN A 13 -9.88 13.99 6.00
C GLN A 13 -8.93 14.55 4.93
N ARG A 14 -8.25 13.68 4.17
CA ARG A 14 -7.22 14.03 3.17
C ARG A 14 -6.00 14.75 3.74
N LYS A 15 -5.79 14.68 5.06
CA LYS A 15 -4.61 15.21 5.74
C LYS A 15 -3.47 14.19 5.70
N TYR A 16 -3.01 13.88 4.49
CA TYR A 16 -2.10 12.75 4.25
C TYR A 16 -0.74 12.91 4.93
N ARG A 17 -0.22 14.13 5.05
CA ARG A 17 1.04 14.39 5.78
C ARG A 17 0.89 14.14 7.28
N ASP A 18 -0.22 14.57 7.88
CA ASP A 18 -0.49 14.35 9.30
C ASP A 18 -0.75 12.87 9.58
N ALA A 19 -1.50 12.20 8.69
CA ALA A 19 -1.73 10.75 8.76
C ALA A 19 -0.41 9.97 8.69
N LEU A 20 0.46 10.31 7.73
CA LEU A 20 1.79 9.74 7.57
C LEU A 20 2.60 9.84 8.86
N ALA A 21 2.69 11.04 9.46
CA ALA A 21 3.42 11.25 10.70
C ALA A 21 2.86 10.39 11.86
N VAL A 22 1.54 10.21 11.92
CA VAL A 22 0.91 9.34 12.93
C VAL A 22 1.25 7.86 12.71
N PHE A 23 1.22 7.37 11.47
CA PHE A 23 1.56 5.97 11.18
C PHE A 23 3.05 5.68 11.37
N GLU A 24 3.94 6.59 10.97
CA GLU A 24 5.38 6.46 11.22
C GLU A 24 5.69 6.42 12.72
N ALA A 25 5.04 7.29 13.50
CA ALA A 25 5.16 7.28 14.96
C ALA A 25 4.61 5.97 15.57
N LEU A 26 3.58 5.37 15.00
CA LEU A 26 3.05 4.08 15.44
C LEU A 26 4.11 2.98 15.29
N LEU A 27 4.72 2.88 14.11
CA LEU A 27 5.76 1.90 13.81
C LEU A 27 7.03 2.10 14.65
N ALA A 28 7.42 3.34 14.92
CA ALA A 28 8.60 3.63 15.72
C ALA A 28 8.45 3.20 17.20
N THR A 29 7.23 3.24 17.73
CA THR A 29 6.98 2.93 19.15
C THR A 29 6.68 1.46 19.43
N ASP A 30 6.27 0.69 18.41
CA ASP A 30 5.77 -0.66 18.62
C ASP A 30 5.79 -1.45 17.29
N THR A 31 6.93 -2.09 17.00
CA THR A 31 7.18 -2.81 15.74
C THR A 31 6.60 -4.24 15.71
N ASN A 32 6.00 -4.72 16.80
CA ASN A 32 5.53 -6.11 16.94
C ASN A 32 4.06 -6.20 17.38
N ASN A 33 3.26 -5.16 17.09
CA ASN A 33 1.82 -5.19 17.34
C ASN A 33 1.02 -5.66 16.13
N ASP A 34 -0.22 -6.07 16.39
CA ASP A 34 -1.20 -6.53 15.39
C ASP A 34 -1.53 -5.50 14.29
N TYR A 35 -1.02 -4.26 14.37
CA TYR A 35 -1.29 -3.18 13.43
C TYR A 35 -0.07 -2.74 12.64
N SER A 36 1.11 -3.32 12.88
CA SER A 36 2.35 -2.81 12.28
C SER A 36 2.35 -2.98 10.77
N ASP A 37 1.86 -4.11 10.27
CA ASP A 37 1.70 -4.36 8.84
C ASP A 37 0.65 -3.42 8.20
N ASN A 38 -0.46 -3.20 8.90
CA ASN A 38 -1.53 -2.31 8.47
C ASN A 38 -1.06 -0.85 8.44
N ALA A 39 -0.35 -0.39 9.46
CA ALA A 39 0.22 0.95 9.51
C ALA A 39 1.26 1.16 8.41
N GLN A 40 2.11 0.17 8.14
CA GLN A 40 3.05 0.23 7.03
C GLN A 40 2.33 0.34 5.67
N TYR A 41 1.24 -0.39 5.47
CA TYR A 41 0.40 -0.24 4.28
C TYR A 41 -0.19 1.18 4.16
N TRP A 42 -0.70 1.76 5.25
CA TRP A 42 -1.26 3.11 5.24
C TRP A 42 -0.23 4.21 5.03
N ILE A 43 1.03 4.00 5.42
CA ILE A 43 2.14 4.87 5.03
C ILE A 43 2.27 4.91 3.50
N GLY A 44 2.20 3.75 2.84
CA GLY A 44 2.17 3.66 1.38
C GLY A 44 0.98 4.39 0.77
N GLU A 45 -0.23 4.19 1.33
CA GLU A 45 -1.43 4.92 0.89
C GLU A 45 -1.28 6.44 1.04
N CYS A 46 -0.66 6.92 2.11
CA CYS A 46 -0.40 8.35 2.31
C CYS A 46 0.51 8.89 1.21
N TYR A 47 1.62 8.20 0.91
CA TYR A 47 2.51 8.58 -0.18
C TYR A 47 1.81 8.55 -1.54
N PHE A 48 1.03 7.50 -1.82
CA PHE A 48 0.26 7.38 -3.05
C PHE A 48 -0.73 8.54 -3.23
N ALA A 49 -1.49 8.86 -2.18
CA ALA A 49 -2.47 9.95 -2.19
C ALA A 49 -1.83 11.34 -2.37
N MET A 50 -0.56 11.49 -1.97
CA MET A 50 0.24 12.70 -2.22
C MET A 50 0.91 12.73 -3.61
N GLY A 51 0.70 11.72 -4.46
CA GLY A 51 1.36 11.60 -5.76
C GLY A 51 2.84 11.20 -5.68
N ARG A 52 3.32 10.79 -4.50
CA ARG A 52 4.71 10.40 -4.22
C ARG A 52 4.88 8.90 -4.47
N TYR A 53 4.70 8.50 -5.72
CA TYR A 53 4.56 7.08 -6.08
C TYR A 53 5.83 6.26 -5.84
N LYS A 54 7.02 6.86 -5.97
CA LYS A 54 8.29 6.15 -5.69
C LYS A 54 8.42 5.82 -4.20
N GLU A 55 8.10 6.78 -3.34
CA GLU A 55 8.08 6.55 -1.90
C GLU A 55 6.96 5.59 -1.48
N ALA A 56 5.82 5.65 -2.17
CA ALA A 56 4.72 4.70 -1.96
C ALA A 56 5.15 3.26 -2.25
N ILE A 57 5.87 3.01 -3.36
CA ILE A 57 6.42 1.68 -3.70
C ILE A 57 7.29 1.16 -2.55
N LEU A 58 8.29 1.95 -2.10
CA LEU A 58 9.18 1.56 -1.01
C LEU A 58 8.41 1.27 0.30
N ALA A 59 7.32 2.00 0.55
CA ALA A 59 6.48 1.78 1.71
C ALA A 59 5.61 0.53 1.59
N PHE A 60 5.07 0.22 0.40
CA PHE A 60 4.32 -1.01 0.17
C PHE A 60 5.22 -2.24 0.18
N GLU A 61 6.44 -2.16 -0.35
CA GLU A 61 7.42 -3.26 -0.31
C GLU A 61 7.76 -3.67 1.13
N LYS A 62 7.82 -2.71 2.05
CA LYS A 62 8.05 -2.99 3.48
C LYS A 62 6.94 -3.83 4.11
N VAL A 63 5.72 -3.86 3.55
CA VAL A 63 4.62 -4.72 4.05
C VAL A 63 5.02 -6.19 3.96
N PHE A 64 5.79 -6.59 2.95
CA PHE A 64 6.23 -7.98 2.77
C PHE A 64 7.26 -8.45 3.81
N THR A 65 7.85 -7.53 4.58
CA THR A 65 8.77 -7.88 5.67
C THR A 65 8.04 -8.40 6.92
N PHE A 66 6.72 -8.22 6.99
CA PHE A 66 5.89 -8.73 8.08
C PHE A 66 5.46 -10.18 7.79
N ARG A 67 5.84 -11.11 8.67
CA ARG A 67 5.72 -12.57 8.48
C ARG A 67 4.29 -13.05 8.14
N TYR A 68 3.26 -12.38 8.66
CA TYR A 68 1.86 -12.79 8.51
C TYR A 68 0.94 -11.59 8.23
N SER A 69 1.23 -10.81 7.18
CA SER A 69 0.39 -9.65 6.84
C SER A 69 -0.86 -10.01 6.02
N ASN A 70 -2.01 -9.48 6.44
CA ASN A 70 -3.25 -9.49 5.65
C ASN A 70 -3.32 -8.35 4.62
N LYS A 71 -2.21 -7.63 4.41
CA LYS A 71 -2.08 -6.53 3.42
C LYS A 71 -1.16 -6.87 2.26
N ASN A 72 -0.60 -8.08 2.21
CA ASN A 72 0.32 -8.47 1.15
C ASN A 72 -0.28 -8.33 -0.27
N ASP A 73 -1.52 -8.81 -0.46
CA ASP A 73 -2.21 -8.70 -1.75
C ASP A 73 -2.53 -7.23 -2.09
N TYR A 74 -3.04 -6.45 -1.13
CA TYR A 74 -3.25 -5.01 -1.30
C TYR A 74 -1.97 -4.25 -1.63
N ALA A 75 -0.86 -4.56 -0.96
CA ALA A 75 0.43 -3.92 -1.18
C ALA A 75 0.97 -4.21 -2.58
N GLN A 76 0.96 -5.48 -3.01
CA GLN A 76 1.38 -5.86 -4.36
C GLN A 76 0.52 -5.16 -5.43
N PHE A 77 -0.80 -5.15 -5.25
CA PHE A 77 -1.70 -4.43 -6.16
C PHE A 77 -1.37 -2.93 -6.24
N LYS A 78 -1.11 -2.31 -5.08
CA LYS A 78 -0.76 -0.89 -5.00
C LYS A 78 0.59 -0.55 -5.61
N ILE A 79 1.59 -1.43 -5.55
CA ILE A 79 2.86 -1.26 -6.26
C ILE A 79 2.61 -1.21 -7.78
N GLY A 80 1.76 -2.11 -8.30
CA GLY A 80 1.32 -2.06 -9.70
C GLY A 80 0.63 -0.74 -10.05
N GLN A 81 -0.26 -0.24 -9.19
CA GLN A 81 -0.88 1.08 -9.36
C GLN A 81 0.15 2.21 -9.35
N CYS A 82 1.17 2.16 -8.49
CA CYS A 82 2.21 3.18 -8.44
C CYS A 82 2.99 3.24 -9.76
N TYR A 83 3.40 2.10 -10.31
CA TYR A 83 4.08 2.08 -11.60
C TYR A 83 3.19 2.55 -12.75
N PHE A 84 1.90 2.19 -12.72
CA PHE A 84 0.92 2.71 -13.68
C PHE A 84 0.85 4.24 -13.62
N MET A 85 0.76 4.83 -12.42
CA MET A 85 0.72 6.28 -12.22
C MET A 85 2.04 6.97 -12.60
N LEU A 86 3.18 6.28 -12.51
CA LEU A 86 4.47 6.75 -12.99
C LEU A 86 4.62 6.67 -14.51
N GLY A 87 3.65 6.07 -15.23
CA GLY A 87 3.73 5.82 -16.66
C GLY A 87 4.65 4.65 -17.04
N ASP A 88 5.17 3.91 -16.06
CA ASP A 88 6.01 2.74 -16.31
C ASP A 88 5.14 1.51 -16.57
N LYS A 89 4.65 1.44 -17.82
CA LYS A 89 3.73 0.40 -18.24
C LYS A 89 4.30 -1.00 -18.13
N GLN A 90 5.60 -1.16 -18.37
CA GLN A 90 6.27 -2.45 -18.31
C GLN A 90 6.25 -3.00 -16.88
N ARG A 91 6.71 -2.20 -15.91
CA ARG A 91 6.71 -2.62 -14.50
C ARG A 91 5.29 -2.77 -13.97
N ALA A 92 4.38 -1.86 -14.30
CA ALA A 92 2.97 -1.99 -13.92
C ALA A 92 2.37 -3.34 -14.37
N ARG A 93 2.63 -3.75 -15.61
CA ARG A 93 2.16 -5.04 -16.16
C ARG A 93 2.75 -6.22 -15.39
N GLN A 94 4.05 -6.17 -15.09
CA GLN A 94 4.73 -7.22 -14.31
C GLN A 94 4.12 -7.37 -12.92
N GLU A 95 3.93 -6.27 -12.20
CA GLU A 95 3.41 -6.29 -10.83
C GLU A 95 1.95 -6.76 -10.76
N PHE A 96 1.10 -6.35 -11.71
CA PHE A 96 -0.28 -6.82 -11.77
C PHE A 96 -0.38 -8.30 -12.16
N GLN A 97 0.49 -8.79 -13.03
CA GLN A 97 0.55 -10.22 -13.36
C GLN A 97 0.99 -11.03 -12.14
N GLN A 98 2.07 -10.61 -11.48
CA GLN A 98 2.54 -11.22 -10.24
C GLN A 98 1.47 -11.21 -9.14
N PHE A 99 0.69 -10.12 -9.04
CA PHE A 99 -0.44 -10.04 -8.13
C PHE A 99 -1.49 -11.13 -8.41
N ILE A 100 -1.91 -11.28 -9.67
CA ILE A 100 -2.91 -12.29 -10.07
C ILE A 100 -2.40 -13.71 -9.81
N ASP A 101 -1.12 -13.96 -10.12
CA ASP A 101 -0.51 -15.28 -9.99
C ASP A 101 -0.37 -15.70 -8.52
N ASN A 102 0.04 -14.77 -7.65
CA ASN A 102 0.32 -15.03 -6.24
C ASN A 102 -0.90 -14.92 -5.31
N TYR A 103 -1.91 -14.13 -5.68
CA TYR A 103 -3.08 -13.82 -4.84
C TYR A 103 -4.40 -14.19 -5.52
N GLN A 104 -4.51 -15.44 -5.99
CA GLN A 104 -5.64 -15.98 -6.77
C GLN A 104 -7.02 -15.89 -6.09
N LYS A 105 -7.07 -15.61 -4.78
CA LYS A 105 -8.31 -15.43 -4.00
C LYS A 105 -8.61 -13.97 -3.65
N SER A 106 -7.77 -13.03 -4.06
CA SER A 106 -7.96 -11.62 -3.74
C SER A 106 -9.15 -11.03 -4.50
N GLU A 107 -9.96 -10.23 -3.81
CA GLU A 107 -11.08 -9.51 -4.40
C GLU A 107 -10.65 -8.42 -5.41
N LEU A 108 -9.36 -8.08 -5.44
CA LEU A 108 -8.81 -7.05 -6.34
C LEU A 108 -8.45 -7.59 -7.73
N ILE A 109 -8.57 -8.89 -8.00
CA ILE A 109 -8.27 -9.50 -9.31
C ILE A 109 -8.98 -8.78 -10.47
N PRO A 110 -10.30 -8.52 -10.42
CA PRO A 110 -10.98 -7.81 -11.51
C PRO A 110 -10.41 -6.40 -11.74
N ARG A 111 -9.99 -5.72 -10.66
CA ARG A 111 -9.37 -4.39 -10.78
C ARG A 111 -7.99 -4.49 -11.43
N ALA A 112 -7.17 -5.47 -11.05
CA ALA A 112 -5.85 -5.70 -11.65
C ALA A 112 -5.97 -5.99 -13.16
N GLN A 113 -6.92 -6.84 -13.56
CA GLN A 113 -7.23 -7.09 -14.97
C GLN A 113 -7.66 -5.82 -15.72
N GLY A 114 -8.45 -4.97 -15.07
CA GLY A 114 -8.83 -3.66 -15.62
C GLY A 114 -7.64 -2.74 -15.89
N TYR A 115 -6.62 -2.75 -15.02
CA TYR A 115 -5.37 -2.02 -15.29
C TYR A 115 -4.57 -2.66 -16.41
N LEU A 116 -4.43 -3.99 -16.43
CA LEU A 116 -3.71 -4.72 -17.50
C LEU A 116 -4.28 -4.48 -18.89
N ALA A 117 -5.60 -4.28 -19.00
CA ALA A 117 -6.26 -3.95 -20.26
C ALA A 117 -5.93 -2.54 -20.80
N GLN A 118 -5.48 -1.63 -19.92
CA GLN A 118 -5.12 -0.24 -20.28
C GLN A 118 -3.62 -0.06 -20.57
N LEU A 119 -2.80 -1.04 -20.22
CA LEU A 119 -1.34 -1.00 -20.34
C LEU A 119 -0.88 -1.31 -21.76
#